data_AF-A0A962NBL1-F1
#
_entry.id   AF-A0A962NBL1-F1
#
_cell.length_a   1.000
_cell.length_b   1.000
_cell.length_c   1.000
_cell.angle_alpha   90.00
_cell.angle_beta   90.00
_cell.angle_gamma   90.00
#
_symmetry.space_group_name_H-M   'P 1'
#
loop_
_entity.id
_entity.type
_entity.pdbx_description
1 polymer ?
#
loop_
_entity_poly.entity_id
_entity_poly.type
_entity_poly.pdbx_seq_one_letter_code
_entity_poly.pdbx_strand_id
1 'polypeptide(L)'
;MTYCVGIKLKAGMIFASDSRTNAGIDQIAQFRKTYIFSDPGERVIYLLSAGNLSVTQSVINQIERSRLHADEQAPSLWNATSLFDVATLLGDYMREVQTRDGPFLAQAGIDAGASFIIGGQIRGERARMFHLYPQGNFIEATEET
;
A
#
# COMPACT_ATOMS: atom_id res chain seq x y z
N MET A 1 -15.97 8.34 0.03
CA MET A 1 -15.05 9.45 0.33
C MET A 1 -13.95 8.89 1.19
N THR A 2 -12.74 8.81 0.62
CA THR A 2 -11.55 8.27 1.26
C THR A 2 -10.45 9.30 1.12
N TYR A 3 -9.78 9.66 2.21
CA TYR A 3 -8.71 10.65 2.22
C TYR A 3 -7.55 10.20 3.10
N CYS A 4 -6.37 10.15 2.49
CA CYS A 4 -5.11 9.78 3.08
C CYS A 4 -4.07 10.82 2.71
N VAL A 5 -3.20 11.19 3.65
CA VAL A 5 -2.10 12.12 3.44
C VAL A 5 -0.83 11.60 4.10
N GLY A 6 0.29 11.72 3.38
CA GLY A 6 1.64 11.50 3.87
C GLY A 6 2.46 12.75 3.63
N ILE A 7 3.24 13.18 4.63
CA ILE A 7 4.14 14.33 4.53
C ILE A 7 5.54 13.86 4.86
N LYS A 8 6.49 14.11 3.96
CA LYS A 8 7.91 13.82 4.14
C LYS A 8 8.64 15.12 4.50
N LEU A 9 9.33 15.11 5.62
CA LEU A 9 10.10 16.24 6.15
C LEU A 9 11.55 15.83 6.34
N LYS A 10 12.45 16.82 6.46
CA LYS A 10 13.85 16.55 6.83
C LYS A 10 13.97 15.82 8.19
N ALA A 11 13.05 16.11 9.11
CA ALA A 11 13.04 15.53 10.45
C ALA A 11 12.35 14.17 10.56
N GLY A 12 11.60 13.73 9.54
CA GLY A 12 10.81 12.51 9.61
C GLY A 12 9.58 12.53 8.70
N MET A 13 8.53 11.79 9.08
CA MET A 13 7.29 11.69 8.29
C MET A 13 6.05 11.80 9.17
N ILE A 14 4.96 12.30 8.57
CA ILE A 14 3.62 12.36 9.17
C ILE A 14 2.67 11.60 8.26
N PHE A 15 1.79 10.78 8.85
CA PHE A 15 0.77 10.03 8.15
C PHE A 15 -0.59 10.26 8.80
N ALA A 16 -1.63 10.49 8.00
CA ALA A 16 -3.01 10.57 8.46
C ALA A 16 -3.97 9.97 7.43
N SER A 17 -4.96 9.23 7.90
CA SER A 17 -6.01 8.63 7.06
C SER A 17 -7.37 8.72 7.75
N ASP A 18 -8.41 9.02 7.00
CA ASP A 18 -9.78 8.87 7.47
C ASP A 18 -10.21 7.38 7.50
N SER A 19 -11.41 7.09 8.02
CA SER A 19 -11.92 5.71 8.11
C SER A 19 -13.23 5.46 7.35
N ARG A 20 -13.88 6.49 6.79
CA ARG A 20 -15.14 6.31 6.07
C ARG A 20 -14.87 5.62 4.74
N THR A 21 -15.61 4.55 4.45
CA THR A 21 -15.38 3.74 3.25
C THR A 21 -16.71 3.36 2.64
N ASN A 22 -16.77 3.39 1.31
CA ASN A 22 -17.89 2.83 0.54
C ASN A 22 -17.59 1.35 0.29
N ALA A 23 -18.41 0.45 0.84
CA ALA A 23 -18.30 -1.00 0.69
C ALA A 23 -19.34 -1.59 -0.29
N GLY A 24 -20.22 -0.75 -0.85
CA GLY A 24 -21.31 -1.15 -1.73
C GLY A 24 -22.43 -0.12 -1.76
N ILE A 25 -23.44 -0.37 -2.60
CA ILE A 25 -24.65 0.47 -2.66
C ILE A 25 -25.28 0.49 -1.26
N ASP A 26 -25.48 1.69 -0.73
CA ASP A 26 -26.01 1.96 0.62
C ASP A 26 -25.21 1.34 1.78
N GLN A 27 -23.93 1.00 1.54
CA GLN A 27 -23.04 0.43 2.55
C GLN A 27 -21.85 1.35 2.80
N ILE A 28 -22.03 2.31 3.71
CA ILE A 28 -20.95 3.16 4.23
C ILE A 28 -20.58 2.70 5.63
N ALA A 29 -19.32 2.31 5.81
CA ALA A 29 -18.81 1.79 7.07
C ALA A 29 -17.42 2.35 7.40
N GLN A 30 -16.90 1.97 8.58
CA GLN A 30 -15.58 2.37 9.05
C GLN A 30 -14.57 1.24 8.81
N PHE A 31 -13.52 1.53 8.03
CA PHE A 31 -12.40 0.62 7.83
C PHE A 31 -11.07 1.34 8.07
N ARG A 32 -10.13 0.63 8.68
CA ARG A 32 -8.74 1.08 8.83
C ARG A 32 -8.11 1.23 7.45
N LYS A 33 -7.45 2.36 7.20
CA LYS A 33 -6.72 2.62 5.95
C LYS A 33 -5.22 2.75 6.13
N THR A 34 -4.72 2.80 7.36
CA THR A 34 -3.28 2.81 7.68
C THR A 34 -2.84 1.44 8.18
N TYR A 35 -1.76 0.92 7.61
CA TYR A 35 -1.14 -0.36 7.98
C TYR A 35 0.34 -0.11 8.30
N ILE A 36 0.84 -0.74 9.37
CA ILE A 36 2.20 -0.55 9.85
C ILE A 36 2.89 -1.91 9.88
N PHE A 37 4.01 -2.02 9.16
CA PHE A 37 4.88 -3.18 9.15
C PHE A 37 6.22 -2.75 9.77
N SER A 38 6.50 -3.22 10.98
CA SER A 38 7.68 -2.80 11.73
C SER A 38 8.44 -3.98 12.31
N ASP A 39 9.77 -3.86 12.26
CA ASP A 39 10.71 -4.69 13.01
C ASP A 39 11.67 -3.74 13.77
N PRO A 40 11.55 -3.63 15.11
CA PRO A 40 12.28 -2.64 15.89
C PRO A 40 13.80 -2.64 15.63
N GLY A 41 14.32 -1.45 15.29
CA GLY A 41 15.72 -1.27 14.95
C GLY A 41 16.08 -1.63 13.50
N GLU A 42 15.24 -2.38 12.78
CA GLU A 42 15.51 -2.80 11.39
C GLU A 42 14.65 -2.04 10.38
N ARG A 43 13.33 -1.96 10.57
CA ARG A 43 12.43 -1.31 9.61
C ARG A 43 11.16 -0.77 10.23
N VAL A 44 10.61 0.28 9.61
CA VAL A 44 9.23 0.71 9.80
C VAL A 44 8.66 1.15 8.46
N ILE A 45 7.54 0.57 8.06
CA ILE A 45 6.87 0.80 6.77
C ILE A 45 5.39 1.09 7.05
N TYR A 46 4.92 2.24 6.58
CA TYR A 46 3.54 2.68 6.59
C TYR A 46 2.93 2.53 5.20
N LEU A 47 1.76 1.90 5.12
CA LEU A 47 0.93 1.86 3.92
C LEU A 47 -0.42 2.53 4.21
N LEU A 48 -0.81 3.52 3.41
CA LEU A 48 -2.13 4.15 3.47
C LEU A 48 -2.91 3.82 2.20
N SER A 49 -4.10 3.24 2.33
CA SER A 49 -4.91 2.77 1.20
C SER A 49 -6.00 3.76 0.78
N ALA A 50 -6.30 3.80 -0.52
CA ALA A 50 -7.46 4.49 -1.09
C ALA A 50 -7.98 3.76 -2.33
N GLY A 51 -9.24 4.05 -2.69
CA GLY A 51 -9.93 3.42 -3.83
C GLY A 51 -10.77 2.21 -3.43
N ASN A 52 -10.85 1.23 -4.33
CA ASN A 52 -11.70 0.05 -4.16
C ASN A 52 -11.32 -0.78 -2.92
N LEU A 53 -12.28 -1.03 -2.04
CA LEU A 53 -12.03 -1.72 -0.77
C LEU A 53 -11.60 -3.17 -0.95
N SER A 54 -12.22 -3.92 -1.87
CA SER A 54 -11.87 -5.34 -2.08
C SER A 54 -10.48 -5.48 -2.68
N VAL A 55 -10.08 -4.55 -3.55
CA VAL A 55 -8.74 -4.51 -4.15
C VAL A 55 -7.69 -4.16 -3.10
N THR A 56 -7.89 -3.07 -2.35
CA THR A 56 -6.94 -2.66 -1.30
C THR A 56 -6.77 -3.73 -0.22
N GLN A 57 -7.86 -4.37 0.24
CA GLN A 57 -7.79 -5.46 1.20
C GLN A 57 -7.10 -6.71 0.61
N SER A 58 -7.34 -7.04 -0.65
CA SER A 58 -6.66 -8.16 -1.31
C SER A 58 -5.15 -7.95 -1.38
N VAL A 59 -4.70 -6.74 -1.72
CA VAL A 59 -3.26 -6.40 -1.74
C VAL A 59 -2.66 -6.55 -0.33
N ILE A 60 -3.30 -5.99 0.70
CA ILE A 60 -2.82 -6.13 2.09
C ILE A 60 -2.79 -7.61 2.52
N ASN A 61 -3.81 -8.39 2.17
CA ASN A 61 -3.85 -9.81 2.51
C ASN A 61 -2.74 -10.62 1.82
N GLN A 62 -2.30 -10.23 0.61
CA GLN A 62 -1.15 -10.87 -0.03
C GLN A 62 0.15 -10.63 0.76
N ILE A 63 0.35 -9.40 1.27
CA ILE A 63 1.50 -9.06 2.13
C ILE A 63 1.50 -9.89 3.42
N GLU A 64 0.34 -10.01 4.08
CA GLU A 64 0.24 -10.80 5.32
C GLU A 64 0.45 -12.29 5.04
N ARG A 65 -0.06 -12.79 3.91
CA ARG A 65 0.15 -14.18 3.48
C ARG A 65 1.62 -14.46 3.16
N SER A 66 2.33 -13.52 2.53
CA SER A 66 3.76 -13.66 2.27
C SER A 66 4.58 -13.70 3.55
N ARG A 67 4.05 -13.24 4.70
CA ARG A 67 4.71 -13.41 5.99
C ARG A 67 4.61 -14.84 6.53
N LEU A 68 3.43 -15.45 6.38
CA LEU A 68 3.09 -16.72 7.02
C LEU A 68 3.53 -17.96 6.24
N HIS A 69 3.63 -17.84 4.92
CA HIS A 69 3.82 -18.98 4.01
C HIS A 69 4.95 -18.78 3.01
N ALA A 70 5.82 -17.79 3.21
CA ALA A 70 6.96 -17.61 2.33
C ALA A 70 8.04 -18.64 2.61
N ASP A 71 8.58 -19.21 1.53
CA ASP A 71 9.96 -19.69 1.51
C ASP A 71 10.87 -18.54 1.95
N GLU A 72 11.88 -18.77 2.79
CA GLU A 72 12.72 -17.68 3.34
C GLU A 72 13.34 -16.79 2.23
N GLN A 73 13.47 -17.34 1.02
CA GLN A 73 14.04 -16.66 -0.15
C GLN A 73 13.01 -15.88 -0.99
N ALA A 74 11.71 -16.02 -0.76
CA ALA A 74 10.69 -15.33 -1.54
C ALA A 74 10.65 -13.83 -1.20
N PRO A 75 10.62 -12.92 -2.18
CA PRO A 75 10.52 -11.48 -1.93
C PRO A 75 9.28 -11.13 -1.09
N SER A 76 9.48 -10.37 -0.01
CA SER A 76 8.43 -9.90 0.89
C SER A 76 8.78 -8.53 1.49
N LEU A 77 7.80 -7.86 2.10
CA LEU A 77 8.07 -6.63 2.87
C LEU A 77 9.04 -6.84 4.06
N TRP A 78 9.24 -8.09 4.49
CA TRP A 78 10.05 -8.46 5.65
C TRP A 78 11.51 -8.75 5.32
N ASN A 79 11.83 -9.03 4.05
CA ASN A 79 13.21 -9.23 3.58
C ASN A 79 13.62 -8.24 2.48
N ALA A 80 12.72 -7.35 2.05
CA ALA A 80 13.06 -6.21 1.19
C ALA A 80 14.22 -5.41 1.79
N THR A 81 15.17 -5.01 0.92
CA THR A 81 16.41 -4.33 1.30
C THR A 81 16.31 -2.80 1.11
N SER A 82 15.31 -2.32 0.36
CA SER A 82 15.01 -0.90 0.23
C SER A 82 13.50 -0.62 0.15
N LEU A 83 13.07 0.61 0.44
CA LEU A 83 11.68 1.03 0.23
C LEU A 83 11.29 1.04 -1.26
N PHE A 84 12.25 1.09 -2.17
CA PHE A 84 11.98 0.92 -3.60
C PHE A 84 11.55 -0.52 -3.92
N ASP A 85 12.18 -1.51 -3.30
CA ASP A 85 11.77 -2.91 -3.44
C ASP A 85 10.38 -3.14 -2.84
N VAL A 86 10.08 -2.51 -1.71
CA VAL A 86 8.74 -2.50 -1.12
C VAL A 86 7.70 -1.92 -2.09
N ALA A 87 8.00 -0.78 -2.72
CA ALA A 87 7.09 -0.16 -3.70
C ALA A 87 6.89 -1.03 -4.94
N THR A 88 7.97 -1.68 -5.42
CA THR A 88 7.94 -2.60 -6.56
C THR A 88 7.06 -3.81 -6.25
N LEU A 89 7.30 -4.46 -5.12
CA LEU A 89 6.54 -5.63 -4.68
C LEU A 89 5.06 -5.29 -4.46
N LEU A 90 4.75 -4.12 -3.88
CA LEU A 90 3.37 -3.68 -3.73
C LEU A 90 2.68 -3.42 -5.08
N GLY A 91 3.44 -2.90 -6.06
CA GLY A 91 2.98 -2.73 -7.44
C GLY A 91 2.74 -4.05 -8.17
N ASP A 92 3.51 -5.09 -7.86
CA ASP A 92 3.29 -6.45 -8.37
C ASP A 92 2.01 -7.04 -7.76
N TYR A 93 1.83 -6.98 -6.43
CA TYR A 93 0.59 -7.41 -5.77
C TYR A 93 -0.64 -6.67 -6.29
N MET A 94 -0.54 -5.36 -6.54
CA MET A 94 -1.62 -4.58 -7.15
C MET A 94 -2.00 -5.14 -8.53
N ARG A 95 -1.00 -5.39 -9.39
CA ARG A 95 -1.21 -5.94 -10.74
C ARG A 95 -1.79 -7.34 -10.69
N GLU A 96 -1.37 -8.19 -9.76
CA GLU A 96 -1.94 -9.52 -9.57
C GLU A 96 -3.43 -9.46 -9.21
N VAL A 97 -3.80 -8.62 -8.24
CA VAL A 97 -5.21 -8.45 -7.85
C VAL A 97 -6.04 -7.90 -9.01
N GLN A 98 -5.54 -6.89 -9.71
CA GLN A 98 -6.26 -6.31 -10.86
C GLN A 98 -6.40 -7.30 -12.02
N THR A 99 -5.38 -8.11 -12.28
CA THR A 99 -5.44 -9.15 -13.31
C THR A 99 -6.49 -10.21 -12.96
N ARG A 100 -6.57 -10.58 -11.68
CA ARG A 100 -7.51 -11.59 -11.18
C ARG A 100 -8.96 -11.08 -11.15
N ASP A 101 -9.20 -9.91 -10.55
CA ASP A 101 -10.55 -9.43 -10.22
C ASP A 101 -11.06 -8.35 -11.18
N GLY A 102 -10.15 -7.59 -11.79
CA GLY A 102 -10.48 -6.44 -12.64
C GLY A 102 -11.46 -6.75 -13.77
N PRO A 103 -11.30 -7.85 -14.55
CA PRO A 103 -12.25 -8.21 -15.60
C PRO A 103 -13.68 -8.44 -15.08
N PHE A 104 -13.84 -9.06 -13.92
CA PHE A 104 -15.15 -9.34 -13.31
C PHE A 104 -15.79 -8.07 -12.75
N LEU A 105 -15.00 -7.20 -12.13
CA LEU A 105 -15.48 -5.89 -11.64
C LEU A 105 -15.92 -4.99 -12.80
N ALA A 106 -15.14 -4.96 -13.89
CA ALA A 106 -15.46 -4.16 -15.07
C ALA A 106 -16.77 -4.61 -15.74
N GLN A 107 -17.03 -5.92 -15.81
CA GLN A 107 -18.31 -6.46 -16.32
C GLN A 107 -19.52 -5.98 -15.50
N ALA A 108 -19.34 -5.77 -14.20
CA ALA A 108 -20.36 -5.21 -13.32
C ALA A 108 -20.39 -3.67 -13.29
N GLY A 109 -19.58 -2.99 -14.11
CA GLY A 109 -19.46 -1.52 -14.11
C GLY A 109 -18.78 -0.95 -12.86
N ILE A 110 -17.99 -1.75 -12.14
CA ILE A 110 -17.31 -1.36 -10.91
C ILE A 110 -15.85 -1.01 -11.22
N ASP A 111 -15.40 0.17 -10.76
CA ASP A 111 -14.00 0.58 -10.85
C ASP A 111 -13.13 -0.21 -9.85
N ALA A 112 -12.09 -0.87 -10.37
CA ALA A 112 -11.10 -1.63 -9.60
C ALA A 112 -9.90 -0.77 -9.16
N GLY A 113 -9.92 0.54 -9.43
CA GLY A 113 -8.85 1.47 -9.09
C GLY A 113 -8.57 1.50 -7.59
N ALA A 114 -7.31 1.29 -7.24
CA ALA A 114 -6.79 1.43 -5.88
C ALA A 114 -5.41 2.07 -5.90
N SER A 115 -5.08 2.83 -4.87
CA SER A 115 -3.79 3.52 -4.75
C SER A 115 -3.27 3.40 -3.33
N PHE A 116 -1.96 3.53 -3.17
CA PHE A 116 -1.31 3.51 -1.87
C PHE A 116 -0.34 4.68 -1.70
N ILE A 117 -0.26 5.23 -0.49
CA ILE A 117 0.94 5.96 -0.05
C ILE A 117 1.79 4.96 0.72
N ILE A 118 3.07 4.89 0.37
CA ILE A 118 4.07 4.06 1.02
C ILE A 118 5.06 5.01 1.67
N GLY A 119 5.40 4.84 2.94
CA GLY A 119 6.48 5.62 3.54
C GLY A 119 7.12 4.92 4.71
N GLY A 120 8.39 5.20 4.96
CA GLY A 120 9.09 4.51 6.02
C GLY A 120 10.60 4.61 5.92
N GLN A 121 11.26 3.76 6.69
CA GLN A 121 12.71 3.63 6.71
C GLN A 121 13.10 2.18 6.97
N ILE A 122 14.08 1.70 6.19
CA ILE A 122 14.79 0.45 6.41
C ILE A 122 16.22 0.79 6.84
N ARG A 123 16.80 0.02 7.77
CA ARG A 123 18.15 0.24 8.29
C ARG A 123 19.15 0.29 7.14
N GLY A 124 20.03 1.29 7.16
CA GLY A 124 20.99 1.55 6.10
C GLY A 124 20.46 2.42 4.96
N GLU A 125 19.15 2.72 4.95
CA GLU A 125 18.52 3.62 3.98
C GLU A 125 18.05 4.93 4.63
N ARG A 126 18.03 6.01 3.85
CA ARG A 126 17.31 7.23 4.24
C ARG A 126 15.80 6.97 4.26
N ALA A 127 15.07 7.79 5.00
CA ALA A 127 13.62 7.74 4.99
C ALA A 127 13.06 8.12 3.60
N ARG A 128 12.15 7.32 3.04
CA ARG A 128 11.56 7.51 1.69
C ARG A 128 10.05 7.38 1.72
N MET A 129 9.40 8.05 0.75
CA MET A 129 7.95 8.04 0.60
C MET A 129 7.59 7.97 -0.89
N PHE A 130 6.61 7.15 -1.23
CA PHE A 130 6.14 6.90 -2.58
C PHE A 130 4.63 6.99 -2.66
N HIS A 131 4.14 7.32 -3.86
CA HIS A 131 2.74 7.18 -4.23
C HIS A 131 2.61 6.13 -5.33
N LEU A 132 1.88 5.04 -5.03
CA LEU A 132 1.59 3.94 -5.93
C LEU A 132 0.24 4.17 -6.62
N TYR A 133 0.27 4.20 -7.94
CA TYR A 133 -0.90 4.34 -8.80
C TYR A 133 -1.61 3.00 -9.02
N PRO A 134 -2.87 3.02 -9.48
CA PRO A 134 -3.59 1.80 -9.83
C PRO A 134 -2.84 0.90 -10.82
N GLN A 135 -2.05 1.44 -11.75
CA GLN A 135 -1.34 0.64 -12.75
C GLN A 135 -0.13 -0.12 -12.17
N GLY A 136 0.15 0.02 -10.86
CA GLY A 136 1.26 -0.63 -10.18
C GLY A 136 2.60 0.07 -10.35
N ASN A 137 2.66 1.18 -11.10
CA ASN A 137 3.79 2.10 -11.12
C ASN A 137 3.68 3.13 -9.98
N PHE A 138 4.79 3.78 -9.66
CA PHE A 138 4.86 4.71 -8.54
C PHE A 138 5.81 5.88 -8.81
N ILE A 139 5.65 6.95 -8.03
CA ILE A 139 6.57 8.09 -7.94
C ILE A 139 7.10 8.23 -6.51
N GLU A 140 8.27 8.86 -6.35
CA GLU A 140 8.87 9.17 -5.04
C GLU A 140 8.72 10.65 -4.70
N ALA A 141 8.41 10.97 -3.44
CA ALA A 141 8.44 12.33 -2.92
C ALA A 141 9.89 12.86 -2.84
N THR A 142 10.13 14.03 -3.43
CA THR A 142 11.44 14.70 -3.42
C THR A 142 11.48 15.77 -2.33
N GLU A 143 12.48 16.65 -2.31
CA GLU A 143 12.46 17.80 -1.39
C GLU A 143 11.52 18.92 -1.91
N GLU A 144 11.20 18.89 -3.20
CA GLU A 144 10.41 19.90 -3.89
C GLU A 144 8.92 19.51 -4.00
N THR A 145 8.58 18.27 -3.63
CA THR A 145 7.23 17.67 -3.75
C THR A 145 6.84 16.89 -2.51
#